data_AF-A0A942ZMG9-F1
#
_entry.id   AF-A0A942ZMG9-F1
#
_cell.length_a   1.000
_cell.length_b   1.000
_cell.length_c   1.000
_cell.angle_alpha   90.00
_cell.angle_beta   90.00
_cell.angle_gamma   90.00
#
_symmetry.space_group_name_H-M   'P 1'
#
loop_
_entity.id
_entity.type
_entity.pdbx_description
1 polymer ?
#
loop_
_entity_poly.entity_id
_entity_poly.type
_entity_poly.pdbx_seq_one_letter_code
_entity_poly.pdbx_strand_id
1 'polypeptide(L)'
;MNHILSDFLSDTCNSLENLRRNNVYKEFYYHIKCENLEDFLSKDITQSVQYQNLLQDLMQIKGPVLYWYEITSSHSNNDIIKTLKEYKQKKQRATPVIYKNYDRRTKILYVGKCKENFWGRVIQHLGYYKTPTTQGLQLFHWAKELRLEVRLNALEFASDMKDIMPVIELFFAKQLHPLVGRHT
;
A
#
# COMPACT_ATOMS: atom_id res chain seq x y z
N MET A 1 33.54 -10.89 -10.33
CA MET A 1 32.87 -9.59 -10.09
C MET A 1 32.11 -9.11 -11.32
N ASN A 2 32.75 -8.97 -12.50
CA ASN A 2 32.02 -8.66 -13.74
C ASN A 2 30.99 -9.72 -14.16
N HIS A 3 31.26 -11.02 -13.92
CA HIS A 3 30.28 -12.07 -14.19
C HIS A 3 29.01 -11.94 -13.33
N ILE A 4 29.16 -11.64 -12.03
CA ILE A 4 28.03 -11.45 -11.10
C ILE A 4 27.10 -10.33 -11.59
N LEU A 5 27.67 -9.20 -12.03
CA LEU A 5 26.89 -8.09 -12.58
C LEU A 5 26.22 -8.48 -13.91
N SER A 6 26.95 -9.16 -14.79
CA SER A 6 26.41 -9.64 -16.08
C SER A 6 25.23 -10.60 -15.88
N ASP A 7 25.36 -11.53 -14.95
CA ASP A 7 24.32 -12.53 -14.63
C ASP A 7 23.09 -11.81 -14.07
N PHE A 8 23.27 -10.92 -13.09
CA PHE A 8 22.18 -10.11 -12.54
C PHE A 8 21.44 -9.29 -13.62
N LEU A 9 22.18 -8.66 -14.54
CA LEU A 9 21.58 -7.89 -15.63
C LEU A 9 20.82 -8.78 -16.61
N SER A 10 21.40 -9.94 -16.98
CA SER A 10 20.75 -10.91 -17.84
C SER A 10 19.44 -11.41 -17.23
N ASP A 11 19.47 -11.82 -15.96
CA ASP A 11 18.29 -12.30 -15.23
C ASP A 11 17.23 -11.21 -15.13
N THR A 12 17.62 -9.99 -14.75
CA THR A 12 16.69 -8.86 -14.65
C THR A 12 16.04 -8.54 -16.00
N CYS A 13 16.82 -8.52 -17.09
CA CYS A 13 16.30 -8.31 -18.44
C CYS A 13 15.29 -9.39 -18.83
N ASN A 14 15.59 -10.65 -18.52
CA ASN A 14 14.67 -11.76 -18.78
C ASN A 14 13.36 -11.60 -18.00
N SER A 15 13.41 -11.27 -16.71
CA SER A 15 12.22 -11.04 -15.89
C SER A 15 11.37 -9.87 -16.40
N LEU A 16 12.01 -8.78 -16.84
CA LEU A 16 11.32 -7.62 -17.42
C LEU A 16 10.69 -7.95 -18.78
N GLU A 17 11.37 -8.68 -19.64
CA GLU A 17 10.81 -9.16 -20.92
C GLU A 17 9.64 -10.11 -20.71
N ASN A 18 9.73 -10.98 -19.70
CA ASN A 18 8.65 -11.87 -19.30
C ASN A 18 7.41 -11.06 -18.87
N LEU A 19 7.58 -10.09 -17.96
CA LEU A 19 6.50 -9.20 -17.54
C LEU A 19 5.89 -8.44 -18.73
N ARG A 20 6.72 -7.93 -19.65
CA ARG A 20 6.27 -7.21 -20.85
C ARG A 20 5.39 -8.08 -21.76
N ARG A 21 5.66 -9.38 -21.83
CA ARG A 21 4.94 -10.33 -22.70
C ARG A 21 3.71 -10.93 -22.03
N ASN A 22 3.81 -11.26 -20.75
CA ASN A 22 2.81 -12.05 -20.02
C ASN A 22 1.97 -11.24 -19.02
N ASN A 23 2.24 -9.94 -18.89
CA ASN A 23 1.60 -9.03 -17.92
C ASN A 23 1.84 -9.47 -16.46
N VAL A 24 1.28 -8.73 -15.51
CA VAL A 24 1.28 -9.07 -14.08
C VAL A 24 0.51 -10.37 -13.84
N TYR A 25 0.87 -11.12 -12.80
CA TYR A 25 0.22 -12.40 -12.50
C TYR A 25 -1.23 -12.24 -12.08
N LYS A 26 -1.51 -11.22 -11.26
CA LYS A 26 -2.84 -10.99 -10.74
C LYS A 26 -3.05 -9.50 -10.49
N GLU A 27 -4.21 -9.02 -10.88
CA GLU A 27 -4.74 -7.73 -10.45
C GLU A 27 -5.76 -7.97 -9.32
N PHE A 28 -5.73 -7.11 -8.31
CA PHE A 28 -6.64 -7.16 -7.19
C PHE A 28 -7.08 -5.76 -6.81
N TYR A 29 -8.37 -5.60 -6.50
CA TYR A 29 -8.85 -4.38 -5.88
C TYR A 29 -9.89 -4.67 -4.80
N TYR A 30 -9.97 -3.77 -3.82
CA TYR A 30 -10.98 -3.83 -2.77
C TYR A 30 -11.37 -2.43 -2.30
N HIS A 31 -12.67 -2.20 -2.16
CA HIS A 31 -13.20 -0.93 -1.66
C HIS A 31 -13.28 -0.96 -0.14
N ILE A 32 -12.70 0.07 0.50
CA ILE A 32 -12.64 0.23 1.94
C ILE A 32 -13.41 1.50 2.29
N LYS A 33 -14.56 1.32 2.94
CA LYS A 33 -15.26 2.41 3.62
C LYS A 33 -14.71 2.53 5.02
N CYS A 34 -13.90 3.55 5.30
CA CYS A 34 -13.21 3.64 6.59
C CYS A 34 -14.18 3.75 7.77
N GLU A 35 -15.39 4.27 7.55
CA GLU A 35 -16.45 4.30 8.57
C GLU A 35 -16.83 2.91 9.11
N ASN A 36 -16.66 1.86 8.30
CA ASN A 36 -16.99 0.47 8.66
C ASN A 36 -15.84 -0.29 9.33
N LEU A 37 -14.69 0.35 9.54
CA LEU A 37 -13.54 -0.27 10.21
C LEU A 37 -13.84 -0.45 11.71
N GLU A 38 -13.66 -1.67 12.22
CA GLU A 38 -13.84 -1.99 13.64
C GLU A 38 -12.49 -1.98 14.38
N ASP A 39 -12.54 -2.01 15.72
CA ASP A 39 -11.33 -2.09 16.53
C ASP A 39 -10.81 -3.54 16.62
N PHE A 40 -9.69 -3.79 15.94
CA PHE A 40 -8.92 -5.04 16.02
C PHE A 40 -7.56 -4.87 16.72
N LEU A 41 -7.41 -3.89 17.61
CA LEU A 41 -6.18 -3.77 18.40
C LEU A 41 -6.04 -4.87 19.46
N SER A 42 -7.17 -5.29 20.04
CA SER A 42 -7.25 -6.34 21.06
C SER A 42 -7.76 -7.68 20.53
N LYS A 43 -8.17 -7.73 19.25
CA LYS A 43 -8.75 -8.91 18.59
C LYS A 43 -7.95 -9.28 17.35
N ASP A 44 -7.93 -10.56 17.01
CA ASP A 44 -7.32 -11.01 15.77
C ASP A 44 -8.27 -10.77 14.59
N ILE A 45 -7.89 -9.86 13.68
CA ILE A 45 -8.68 -9.54 12.48
C ILE A 45 -8.88 -10.76 11.57
N THR A 46 -8.00 -11.78 11.64
CA THR A 46 -8.17 -13.02 10.85
C THR A 46 -9.38 -13.84 11.27
N GLN A 47 -9.95 -13.57 12.44
CA GLN A 47 -11.18 -14.17 12.93
C GLN A 47 -12.44 -13.33 12.60
N SER A 48 -12.28 -12.22 11.89
CA SER A 48 -13.40 -11.37 11.51
C SER A 48 -14.21 -11.99 10.38
N VAL A 49 -15.49 -12.24 10.63
CA VAL A 49 -16.46 -12.65 9.59
C VAL A 49 -16.58 -11.59 8.50
N GLN A 50 -16.55 -10.30 8.88
CA GLN A 50 -16.66 -9.17 7.95
C GLN A 50 -15.51 -9.14 6.93
N TYR A 51 -14.28 -9.43 7.36
CA TYR A 51 -13.08 -9.34 6.52
C TYR A 51 -12.59 -10.70 6.00
N GLN A 52 -13.31 -11.80 6.28
CA GLN A 52 -12.86 -13.15 5.96
C GLN A 52 -12.53 -13.32 4.47
N ASN A 53 -13.44 -12.92 3.58
CA ASN A 53 -13.24 -13.06 2.13
C ASN A 53 -12.06 -12.21 1.64
N LEU A 54 -11.97 -10.96 2.10
CA LEU A 54 -10.85 -10.07 1.80
C LEU A 54 -9.52 -10.71 2.21
N LEU A 55 -9.43 -11.21 3.44
CA LEU A 55 -8.20 -11.81 3.95
C LEU A 55 -7.84 -13.09 3.22
N GLN A 56 -8.82 -13.92 2.87
CA GLN A 56 -8.60 -15.11 2.04
C GLN A 56 -8.01 -14.73 0.69
N ASP A 57 -8.59 -13.76 -0.01
CA ASP A 57 -8.08 -13.29 -1.31
C ASP A 57 -6.68 -12.72 -1.22
N LEU A 58 -6.41 -11.90 -0.20
CA LEU A 58 -5.09 -11.32 0.05
C LEU A 58 -4.06 -12.39 0.41
N MET A 59 -4.45 -13.42 1.16
CA MET A 59 -3.57 -14.53 1.52
C MET A 59 -3.19 -15.41 0.33
N GLN A 60 -3.96 -15.41 -0.76
CA GLN A 60 -3.59 -16.10 -2.00
C GLN A 60 -2.51 -15.37 -2.80
N ILE A 61 -2.27 -14.09 -2.53
CA ILE A 61 -1.21 -13.31 -3.20
C ILE A 61 0.12 -13.64 -2.53
N LYS A 62 1.00 -14.33 -3.26
CA LYS A 62 2.28 -14.85 -2.74
C LYS A 62 3.50 -14.12 -3.31
N GLY A 63 3.36 -13.56 -4.50
CA GLY A 63 4.42 -12.84 -5.20
C GLY A 63 4.69 -11.44 -4.61
N PRO A 64 5.68 -10.73 -5.20
CA PRO A 64 5.91 -9.32 -4.93
C PRO A 64 4.72 -8.50 -5.42
N VAL A 65 4.42 -7.42 -4.71
CA VAL A 65 3.23 -6.62 -4.97
C VAL A 65 3.59 -5.15 -5.06
N LEU A 66 3.10 -4.48 -6.10
CA LEU A 66 2.92 -3.04 -6.13
C LEU A 66 1.46 -2.76 -5.75
N TYR A 67 1.22 -1.81 -4.84
CA TYR A 67 -0.14 -1.44 -4.45
C TYR A 67 -0.28 0.06 -4.23
N TRP A 68 -1.49 0.56 -4.35
CA TRP A 68 -1.82 1.94 -4.02
C TRP A 68 -3.23 2.06 -3.44
N TYR A 69 -3.41 3.10 -2.63
CA TYR A 69 -4.70 3.49 -2.09
C TYR A 69 -5.20 4.70 -2.87
N GLU A 70 -6.29 4.53 -3.59
CA GLU A 70 -6.97 5.59 -4.33
C GLU A 70 -8.14 6.11 -3.50
N ILE A 71 -8.29 7.43 -3.40
CA ILE A 71 -9.38 8.13 -2.74
C ILE A 71 -10.59 8.10 -3.66
N THR A 72 -11.69 7.53 -3.17
CA THR A 72 -12.94 7.40 -3.94
C THR A 72 -14.05 8.29 -3.41
N SER A 73 -13.95 8.78 -2.17
CA SER A 73 -14.89 9.77 -1.65
C SER A 73 -14.57 11.20 -2.13
N SER A 74 -15.52 12.11 -1.98
CA SER A 74 -15.45 13.49 -2.47
C SER A 74 -14.71 14.46 -1.52
N HIS A 75 -13.89 13.96 -0.60
CA HIS A 75 -13.16 14.79 0.36
C HIS A 75 -12.07 15.60 -0.35
N SER A 76 -11.83 16.83 0.11
CA SER A 76 -10.69 17.58 -0.41
C SER A 76 -9.37 17.01 0.12
N ASN A 77 -8.32 17.03 -0.71
CA ASN A 77 -6.99 16.58 -0.27
C ASN A 77 -6.44 17.43 0.89
N ASN A 78 -6.87 18.69 1.02
CA ASN A 78 -6.51 19.54 2.14
C ASN A 78 -7.12 19.01 3.45
N ASP A 79 -8.38 18.57 3.44
CA ASP A 79 -9.06 18.02 4.62
C ASP A 79 -8.41 16.69 5.05
N ILE A 80 -8.14 15.80 4.08
CA ILE A 80 -7.45 14.53 4.33
C ILE A 80 -6.10 14.78 5.00
N ILE A 81 -5.29 15.69 4.45
CA ILE A 81 -3.97 16.02 5.01
C ILE A 81 -4.09 16.70 6.38
N LYS A 82 -5.09 17.57 6.59
CA LYS A 82 -5.34 18.20 7.88
C LYS A 82 -5.64 17.15 8.95
N THR A 83 -6.60 16.25 8.71
CA THR A 83 -6.97 15.19 9.66
C THR A 83 -5.78 14.27 9.96
N LEU A 84 -5.00 13.88 8.93
CA LEU A 84 -3.82 13.06 9.13
C LEU A 84 -2.73 13.80 9.95
N LYS A 85 -2.54 15.10 9.75
CA LYS A 85 -1.59 15.92 10.54
C LYS A 85 -2.01 15.97 12.02
N GLU A 86 -3.29 16.21 12.28
CA GLU A 86 -3.86 16.23 13.64
C GLU A 86 -3.66 14.88 14.34
N TYR A 87 -3.89 13.77 13.63
CA TYR A 87 -3.60 12.43 14.16
C TYR A 87 -2.09 12.23 14.42
N LYS A 88 -1.23 12.62 13.47
CA LYS A 88 0.23 12.46 13.58
C LYS A 88 0.82 13.20 14.79
N GLN A 89 0.24 14.35 15.18
CA GLN A 89 0.64 15.10 16.38
C GLN A 89 0.44 14.31 17.68
N LYS A 90 -0.51 13.36 17.71
CA LYS A 90 -0.76 12.50 18.88
C LYS A 90 0.35 11.46 19.11
N LYS A 91 1.23 11.23 18.12
CA LYS A 91 2.38 10.30 18.18
C LYS A 91 2.04 8.87 18.66
N GLN A 92 0.80 8.42 18.44
CA GLN A 92 0.34 7.10 18.89
C GLN A 92 0.92 5.95 18.04
N ARG A 93 0.96 6.13 16.71
CA ARG A 93 1.48 5.14 15.75
C ARG A 93 2.20 5.82 14.59
N ALA A 94 3.17 5.10 14.00
CA ALA A 94 3.94 5.59 12.87
C ALA A 94 3.07 5.72 11.61
N THR A 95 3.00 6.93 11.07
CA THR A 95 2.30 7.30 9.84
C THR A 95 3.27 7.68 8.74
N PRO A 96 2.84 7.70 7.46
CA PRO A 96 3.73 8.04 6.37
C PRO A 96 4.20 9.49 6.42
N VAL A 97 5.25 9.76 5.65
CA VAL A 97 5.72 11.13 5.43
C VAL A 97 4.66 11.86 4.62
N ILE A 98 4.31 13.08 5.07
CA ILE A 98 3.42 13.96 4.33
C ILE A 98 4.31 14.84 3.46
N TYR A 99 4.05 14.87 2.15
CA TYR A 99 4.80 15.73 1.25
C TYR A 99 4.56 17.21 1.56
N LYS A 100 5.61 18.03 1.49
CA LYS A 100 5.48 19.49 1.69
C LYS A 100 4.62 20.13 0.60
N ASN A 101 4.83 19.72 -0.64
CA ASN A 101 4.15 20.21 -1.84
C ASN A 101 3.44 19.05 -2.54
N TYR A 102 2.36 18.52 -1.95
CA TYR A 102 1.56 17.47 -2.57
C TYR A 102 0.63 18.04 -3.66
N ASP A 103 0.30 17.23 -4.65
CA ASP A 103 -0.72 17.58 -5.65
C ASP A 103 -2.12 17.57 -5.01
N ARG A 104 -2.80 18.72 -5.01
CA ARG A 104 -4.14 18.86 -4.45
C ARG A 104 -5.23 18.23 -5.32
N ARG A 105 -4.89 17.77 -6.54
CA ARG A 105 -5.82 17.15 -7.48
C ARG A 105 -5.63 15.64 -7.63
N THR A 106 -4.56 15.08 -7.07
CA THR A 106 -4.35 13.63 -7.11
C THR A 106 -5.48 12.90 -6.39
N LYS A 107 -5.86 11.74 -6.91
CA LYS A 107 -6.74 10.80 -6.20
C LYS A 107 -5.96 9.75 -5.43
N ILE A 108 -4.64 9.85 -5.35
CA ILE A 108 -3.80 8.79 -4.80
C ILE A 108 -3.37 9.18 -3.40
N LEU A 109 -3.77 8.40 -2.41
CA LEU A 109 -3.37 8.60 -1.02
C LEU A 109 -1.93 8.13 -0.80
N TYR A 110 -1.61 6.92 -1.27
CA TYR A 110 -0.36 6.24 -0.97
C TYR A 110 -0.02 5.23 -2.05
N VAL A 111 1.27 5.08 -2.32
CA VAL A 111 1.84 4.00 -3.15
C VAL A 111 2.79 3.21 -2.26
N GLY A 112 2.84 1.89 -2.44
CA GLY A 112 3.74 1.04 -1.70
C GLY A 112 4.11 -0.22 -2.46
N LYS A 113 5.19 -0.86 -2.04
CA LYS A 113 5.55 -2.21 -2.45
C LYS A 113 5.62 -3.19 -1.30
N CYS A 114 5.57 -4.47 -1.63
CA CYS A 114 5.83 -5.57 -0.72
C CYS A 114 6.57 -6.69 -1.47
N LYS A 115 7.57 -7.34 -0.85
CA LYS A 115 8.25 -8.49 -1.48
C LYS A 115 7.50 -9.80 -1.24
N GLU A 116 6.74 -9.88 -0.14
CA GLU A 116 6.01 -11.05 0.32
C GLU A 116 5.07 -10.65 1.47
N ASN A 117 4.11 -11.52 1.83
CA ASN A 117 3.20 -11.27 2.95
C ASN A 117 2.35 -9.98 2.79
N PHE A 118 1.78 -9.79 1.59
CA PHE A 118 1.00 -8.60 1.26
C PHE A 118 -0.22 -8.41 2.18
N TRP A 119 -0.92 -9.48 2.56
CA TRP A 119 -2.05 -9.40 3.49
C TRP A 119 -1.66 -8.76 4.84
N GLY A 120 -0.50 -9.11 5.39
CA GLY A 120 0.03 -8.49 6.61
C GLY A 120 0.30 -7.00 6.43
N ARG A 121 0.78 -6.60 5.25
CA ARG A 121 0.99 -5.19 4.90
C ARG A 121 -0.32 -4.41 4.82
N VAL A 122 -1.39 -5.01 4.28
CA VAL A 122 -2.73 -4.41 4.27
C VAL A 122 -3.25 -4.20 5.70
N ILE A 123 -3.19 -5.21 6.57
CA ILE A 123 -3.58 -5.10 7.99
C ILE A 123 -2.82 -3.97 8.69
N GLN A 124 -1.53 -3.83 8.38
CA GLN A 124 -0.73 -2.73 8.91
C GLN A 124 -1.22 -1.35 8.44
N HIS A 125 -1.61 -1.22 7.17
CA HIS A 125 -2.18 0.04 6.66
C HIS A 125 -3.56 0.36 7.26
N LEU A 126 -4.38 -0.67 7.51
CA LEU A 126 -5.64 -0.50 8.24
C LEU A 126 -5.42 0.00 9.68
N GLY A 127 -4.29 -0.35 10.28
CA GLY A 127 -3.84 0.19 11.57
C GLY A 127 -3.88 -0.81 12.73
N TYR A 128 -3.92 -2.11 12.42
CA TYR A 128 -4.08 -3.18 13.41
C TYR A 128 -2.79 -3.94 13.72
N TYR A 129 -1.67 -3.54 13.12
CA TYR A 129 -0.39 -4.16 13.45
C TYR A 129 0.02 -3.85 14.88
N LYS A 130 0.43 -4.88 15.64
CA LYS A 130 0.71 -4.75 17.08
C LYS A 130 1.85 -3.77 17.36
N THR A 131 2.86 -3.74 16.51
CA THR A 131 4.02 -2.85 16.67
C THR A 131 3.69 -1.43 16.21
N PRO A 132 3.62 -0.44 17.11
CA PRO A 132 3.19 0.92 16.77
C PRO A 132 4.23 1.70 15.95
N THR A 133 5.50 1.27 15.95
CA THR A 133 6.60 1.91 15.22
C THR A 133 6.65 1.54 13.75
N THR A 134 5.96 0.47 13.33
CA THR A 134 5.96 0.05 11.93
C THR A 134 5.02 0.93 11.12
N GLN A 135 5.59 1.70 10.16
CA GLN A 135 4.85 2.69 9.38
C GLN A 135 3.73 2.10 8.51
N GLY A 136 2.51 2.53 8.76
CA GLY A 136 1.30 2.21 7.99
C GLY A 136 0.42 3.44 7.83
N LEU A 137 -0.63 3.35 7.00
CA LEU A 137 -1.58 4.46 6.82
C LEU A 137 -2.40 4.74 8.09
N GLN A 138 -2.57 3.73 8.96
CA GLN A 138 -3.35 3.82 10.20
C GLN A 138 -4.81 4.23 9.95
N LEU A 139 -5.44 3.74 8.88
CA LEU A 139 -6.75 4.21 8.40
C LEU A 139 -7.85 4.17 9.47
N PHE A 140 -7.90 3.12 10.29
CA PHE A 140 -8.86 3.01 11.39
C PHE A 140 -8.78 4.20 12.36
N HIS A 141 -7.58 4.72 12.63
CA HIS A 141 -7.33 5.67 13.72
C HIS A 141 -7.69 7.13 13.39
N TRP A 142 -7.81 7.48 12.11
CA TRP A 142 -8.07 8.86 11.69
C TRP A 142 -9.02 8.98 10.51
N ALA A 143 -9.00 8.02 9.59
CA ALA A 143 -9.81 8.07 8.37
C ALA A 143 -11.25 7.60 8.62
N LYS A 144 -11.50 6.84 9.70
CA LYS A 144 -12.83 6.37 10.12
C LYS A 144 -13.77 7.54 10.42
N GLU A 145 -13.38 8.46 11.29
CA GLU A 145 -14.20 9.63 11.66
C GLU A 145 -14.40 10.60 10.48
N LEU A 146 -13.40 10.70 9.60
CA LEU A 146 -13.52 11.44 8.35
C LEU A 146 -14.48 10.77 7.34
N ARG A 147 -14.84 9.50 7.56
CA ARG A 147 -15.58 8.65 6.62
C ARG A 147 -14.93 8.66 5.24
N LEU A 148 -13.60 8.52 5.22
CA LEU A 148 -12.85 8.41 3.99
C LEU A 148 -13.23 7.09 3.30
N GLU A 149 -13.40 7.13 1.99
CA GLU A 149 -13.48 5.91 1.19
C GLU A 149 -12.24 5.81 0.31
N VAL A 150 -11.62 4.63 0.32
CA VAL A 150 -10.46 4.32 -0.52
C VAL A 150 -10.62 2.99 -1.23
N ARG A 151 -10.07 2.89 -2.44
CA ARG A 151 -9.86 1.62 -3.14
C ARG A 151 -8.40 1.20 -2.98
N LEU A 152 -8.18 0.05 -2.36
CA LEU A 152 -6.90 -0.65 -2.44
C LEU A 152 -6.82 -1.27 -3.83
N ASN A 153 -5.75 -0.96 -4.57
CA ASN A 153 -5.43 -1.60 -5.84
C ASN A 153 -4.07 -2.28 -5.70
N ALA A 154 -3.89 -3.45 -6.28
CA ALA A 154 -2.67 -4.23 -6.20
C ALA A 154 -2.38 -5.01 -7.48
N LEU A 155 -1.10 -5.09 -7.82
CA LEU A 155 -0.56 -5.87 -8.93
C LEU A 155 0.45 -6.87 -8.35
N GLU A 156 0.19 -8.15 -8.54
CA GLU A 156 1.09 -9.24 -8.17
C GLU A 156 2.06 -9.53 -9.32
N PHE A 157 3.35 -9.56 -9.00
CA PHE A 157 4.43 -9.84 -9.94
C PHE A 157 4.98 -11.23 -9.73
N ALA A 158 5.81 -11.66 -10.68
CA ALA A 158 6.57 -12.87 -10.53
C ALA A 158 7.63 -12.78 -9.43
N SER A 159 7.98 -13.93 -8.84
CA SER A 159 8.89 -13.99 -7.69
C SER A 159 10.30 -13.48 -8.01
N ASP A 160 10.72 -13.61 -9.27
CA ASP A 160 11.97 -13.08 -9.81
C ASP A 160 11.99 -11.53 -9.89
N MET A 161 10.84 -10.86 -9.72
CA MET A 161 10.73 -9.40 -9.72
C MET A 161 10.99 -8.76 -8.33
N LYS A 162 11.25 -9.56 -7.29
CA LYS A 162 11.43 -9.07 -5.90
C LYS A 162 12.41 -7.90 -5.79
N ASP A 163 13.52 -7.95 -6.51
CA ASP A 163 14.61 -6.98 -6.37
C ASP A 163 14.44 -5.72 -7.21
N ILE A 164 13.58 -5.75 -8.24
CA ILE A 164 13.27 -4.58 -9.07
C ILE A 164 12.06 -3.79 -8.56
N MET A 165 11.29 -4.33 -7.62
CA MET A 165 10.16 -3.63 -6.99
C MET A 165 10.45 -2.20 -6.48
N PRO A 166 11.61 -1.86 -5.88
CA PRO A 166 11.90 -0.46 -5.53
C PRO A 166 11.84 0.50 -6.73
N VAL A 167 12.33 0.08 -7.89
CA VAL A 167 12.36 0.91 -9.10
C VAL A 167 10.94 1.08 -9.65
N ILE A 168 10.16 -0.01 -9.65
CA ILE A 168 8.75 0.00 -10.04
C ILE A 168 7.93 0.94 -9.13
N GLU A 169 8.08 0.80 -7.81
CA GLU A 169 7.40 1.67 -6.82
C GLU A 169 7.74 3.14 -7.05
N LEU A 170 9.02 3.47 -7.24
CA LEU A 170 9.47 4.83 -7.50
C LEU A 170 8.87 5.38 -8.81
N PHE A 171 8.85 4.58 -9.87
CA PHE A 171 8.24 4.98 -11.14
C PHE A 171 6.74 5.28 -10.96
N PHE A 172 5.99 4.38 -10.35
CA PHE A 172 4.55 4.58 -10.13
C PHE A 172 4.26 5.74 -9.20
N ALA A 173 5.02 5.93 -8.12
CA ALA A 173 4.85 7.07 -7.24
C ALA A 173 5.06 8.42 -7.95
N LYS A 174 6.01 8.50 -8.90
CA LYS A 174 6.22 9.69 -9.73
C LYS A 174 5.06 9.95 -10.70
N GLN A 175 4.43 8.91 -11.22
CA GLN A 175 3.28 9.07 -12.14
C GLN A 175 1.98 9.39 -11.37
N LEU A 176 1.78 8.72 -10.25
CA LEU A 176 0.54 8.76 -9.46
C LEU A 176 0.47 9.95 -8.50
N HIS A 177 1.60 10.58 -8.18
CA HIS A 177 1.69 11.75 -7.30
C HIS A 177 0.93 11.55 -5.96
N PRO A 178 1.26 10.53 -5.14
CA PRO A 178 0.52 10.25 -3.92
C PRO A 178 0.60 11.41 -2.91
N LEU A 179 -0.45 11.55 -2.08
CA LEU A 179 -0.48 12.55 -1.01
C LEU A 179 0.55 12.31 0.09
N VAL A 180 0.82 11.04 0.40
CA VAL A 180 1.74 10.64 1.45
C VAL A 180 2.62 9.47 1.02
N GLY A 181 3.77 9.35 1.66
CA GLY A 181 4.76 8.31 1.40
C GLY A 181 6.18 8.87 1.35
N ARG A 182 7.14 7.95 1.23
CA ARG A 182 8.55 8.29 1.00
C ARG A 182 9.08 7.34 -0.07
N HIS A 183 9.17 7.87 -1.28
CA HIS A 183 9.69 7.18 -2.44
C HIS A 183 10.96 7.93 -2.83
N THR A 184 12.11 7.40 -2.42
CA THR A 184 13.44 7.99 -2.64
C THR A 184 14.37 6.90 -3.10
#